data_AF-A0A1Y1JKB6-F1
#
_entry.id   AF-A0A1Y1JKB6-F1
#
_cell.length_a   1.000
_cell.length_b   1.000
_cell.length_c   1.000
_cell.angle_alpha   90.00
_cell.angle_beta   90.00
_cell.angle_gamma   90.00
#
_symmetry.space_group_name_H-M   'P 1'
#
loop_
_entity.id
_entity.type
_entity.pdbx_description
1 polymer ?
#
loop_
_entity_poly.entity_id
_entity_poly.type
_entity_poly.pdbx_seq_one_letter_code
_entity_poly.pdbx_strand_id
1 'polypeptide(L)'
;MRCLRTLKYLQKKKKINTPFFKNFIHFNKWVENFKYEDNYYNNQTLEGIHKRLPLRVYFDQVNENHKYRNRLWRDWFNTHKEKITADLNNIAEKSIQNWEKGWEDFVKETEHKWLHYNDDMKKEYKCTVYPQALKWGVTRWISWFKDKGLACLKQDFHKFLSKYRKEHQREMKVVLQKWHKVYLNEWCNQPWKLRENYHCKKWEKFGLTGDPYYNVKSYQWSSWMERTKGEHKQWVDNLRDLEKNCPTWNEWKKGKCYFYKSWLKEFTKQWISNEQWNTWNEERKKHIVSNAENTKPAPKKTVQKK
;
A
#
# COMPACT_ATOMS: atom_id res chain seq x y z
N MET A 1 14.67 5.82 20.22
CA MET A 1 14.55 4.36 20.49
C MET A 1 13.41 3.61 19.73
N ARG A 2 12.89 4.09 18.59
CA ARG A 2 11.80 3.41 17.84
C ARG A 2 12.16 2.85 16.46
N CYS A 3 13.27 3.25 15.83
CA CYS A 3 13.67 2.69 14.53
C CYS A 3 14.40 1.34 14.60
N LEU A 4 14.98 0.96 15.76
CA LEU A 4 15.68 -0.33 15.93
C LEU A 4 14.80 -1.44 16.53
N ARG A 5 13.69 -1.12 17.20
CA ARG A 5 12.77 -2.14 17.74
C ARG A 5 12.00 -2.86 16.62
N THR A 6 11.75 -2.18 15.50
CA THR A 6 11.12 -2.77 14.30
C THR A 6 12.03 -3.76 13.56
N LEU A 7 13.37 -3.57 13.64
CA LEU A 7 14.36 -4.48 13.04
C LEU A 7 14.53 -5.78 13.84
N LYS A 8 14.46 -5.75 15.17
CA LYS A 8 14.48 -6.98 16.01
C LYS A 8 13.23 -7.85 15.83
N TYR A 9 12.08 -7.26 15.48
CA TYR A 9 10.85 -8.01 15.22
C TYR A 9 10.92 -8.81 13.90
N LEU A 10 11.67 -8.30 12.92
CA LEU A 10 11.91 -8.99 11.64
C LEU A 10 13.03 -10.05 11.72
N GLN A 11 13.90 -9.99 12.72
CA GLN A 11 14.90 -11.04 13.00
C GLN A 11 14.32 -12.35 13.54
N LYS A 12 13.10 -12.32 14.14
CA LYS A 12 12.54 -13.51 14.83
C LYS A 12 11.77 -14.45 13.90
N LYS A 13 11.61 -14.12 12.61
CA LYS A 13 10.97 -15.01 11.62
C LYS A 13 11.75 -15.00 10.30
N LYS A 14 12.34 -16.17 10.02
CA LYS A 14 12.96 -16.65 8.77
C LYS A 14 14.44 -16.34 8.58
N LYS A 15 15.21 -17.44 8.57
CA LYS A 15 16.54 -17.60 7.95
C LYS A 15 16.48 -17.04 6.52
N ILE A 16 17.09 -15.88 6.28
CA ILE A 16 17.35 -15.39 4.93
C ILE A 16 18.82 -14.99 4.88
N ASN A 17 19.60 -15.86 4.25
CA ASN A 17 20.97 -15.62 3.84
C ASN A 17 20.94 -14.47 2.82
N THR A 18 21.31 -13.25 3.22
CA THR A 18 21.32 -12.07 2.34
C THR A 18 22.66 -11.32 2.45
N PRO A 19 23.05 -10.55 1.41
CA PRO A 19 24.41 -10.00 1.21
C PRO A 19 24.87 -8.97 2.26
N PHE A 20 24.07 -8.75 3.30
CA PHE A 20 24.28 -7.77 4.37
C PHE A 20 25.62 -7.98 5.12
N PHE A 21 26.13 -9.21 5.15
CA PHE A 21 27.38 -9.54 5.84
C PHE A 21 28.66 -9.14 5.09
N LYS A 22 28.62 -8.96 3.76
CA LYS A 22 29.82 -8.52 3.01
C LYS A 22 30.18 -7.05 3.27
N ASN A 23 29.18 -6.20 3.55
CA ASN A 23 29.41 -4.77 3.86
C ASN A 23 29.84 -4.51 5.31
N PHE A 24 29.65 -5.47 6.22
CA PHE A 24 30.13 -5.39 7.61
C PHE A 24 31.66 -5.56 7.69
N ILE A 25 32.25 -6.32 6.77
CA ILE A 25 33.70 -6.55 6.68
C ILE A 25 34.42 -5.28 6.19
N HIS A 26 33.83 -4.52 5.27
CA HIS A 26 34.37 -3.22 4.85
C HIS A 26 34.26 -2.14 5.95
N PHE A 27 33.20 -2.18 6.77
CA PHE A 27 33.05 -1.30 7.93
C PHE A 27 34.14 -1.54 8.99
N ASN A 28 34.47 -2.79 9.29
CA ASN A 28 35.52 -3.13 10.27
C ASN A 28 36.94 -2.77 9.79
N LYS A 29 37.26 -3.00 8.51
CA LYS A 29 38.56 -2.61 7.94
C LYS A 29 38.80 -1.09 7.90
N TRP A 30 37.72 -0.29 7.87
CA TRP A 30 37.81 1.18 7.95
C TRP A 30 37.97 1.66 9.40
N VAL A 31 37.31 0.99 10.35
CA VAL A 31 37.40 1.29 11.80
C VAL A 31 38.81 1.03 12.36
N GLU A 32 39.53 0.02 11.86
CA GLU A 32 40.89 -0.32 12.30
C GLU A 32 41.97 0.71 11.90
N ASN A 33 41.71 1.54 10.88
CA ASN A 33 42.66 2.55 10.39
C ASN A 33 42.31 3.99 10.80
N PHE A 34 41.26 4.19 11.60
CA PHE A 34 40.76 5.53 11.92
C PHE A 34 41.40 6.06 13.21
N LYS A 35 42.47 6.85 13.08
CA LYS A 35 43.10 7.54 14.22
C LYS A 35 42.16 8.60 14.78
N TYR A 36 42.11 8.68 16.11
CA TYR A 36 41.28 9.59 16.92
C TYR A 36 41.55 11.09 16.68
N GLU A 37 42.62 11.43 15.96
CA GLU A 37 43.05 12.80 15.68
C GLU A 37 42.20 13.52 14.63
N ASP A 38 41.32 12.84 13.90
CA ASP A 38 40.37 13.48 12.97
C ASP A 38 39.15 14.07 13.70
N ASN A 39 39.38 14.72 14.84
CA ASN A 39 38.43 15.72 15.30
C ASN A 39 38.36 16.82 14.24
N TYR A 40 37.12 17.19 13.92
CA TYR A 40 36.75 18.42 13.24
C TYR A 40 37.21 19.70 14.00
N TYR A 41 37.94 19.55 15.12
CA TYR A 41 38.92 20.46 15.71
C TYR A 41 39.99 19.59 16.43
N ASN A 42 41.08 19.25 15.73
CA ASN A 42 42.20 18.48 16.28
C ASN A 42 42.97 19.36 17.28
N ASN A 43 43.08 18.92 18.54
CA ASN A 43 43.68 19.67 19.64
C ASN A 43 45.22 19.56 19.70
N GLN A 44 45.89 18.89 18.75
CA GLN A 44 47.32 18.62 18.83
C GLN A 44 48.22 19.43 17.87
N THR A 45 47.65 20.29 17.02
CA THR A 45 48.42 21.22 16.17
C THR A 45 48.07 22.69 16.39
N LEU A 46 47.38 23.02 17.49
CA LEU A 46 46.86 24.35 17.78
C LEU A 46 47.32 24.94 19.12
N GLU A 47 48.43 24.46 19.69
CA GLU A 47 49.04 25.13 20.85
C GLU A 47 49.62 26.52 20.49
N GLY A 48 49.79 26.83 19.20
CA GLY A 48 50.29 28.13 18.74
C GLY A 48 49.27 29.12 18.14
N ILE A 49 48.04 28.71 17.78
CA ILE A 49 47.14 29.54 16.95
C ILE A 49 45.73 29.72 17.57
N HIS A 50 45.44 29.19 18.75
CA HIS A 50 44.20 29.51 19.47
C HIS A 50 44.23 30.89 20.14
N LYS A 51 44.25 31.95 19.33
CA LYS A 51 43.40 33.12 19.63
C LYS A 51 41.97 32.59 19.62
N ARG A 52 41.40 32.37 20.81
CA ARG A 52 40.05 31.82 21.04
C ARG A 52 39.04 32.59 20.18
N LEU A 53 38.52 31.96 19.11
CA LEU A 53 37.35 32.49 18.43
C LEU A 53 36.20 32.55 19.45
N PRO A 54 35.41 33.64 19.50
CA PRO A 54 34.26 33.72 20.39
C PRO A 54 33.31 32.53 20.18
N LEU A 55 32.70 32.00 21.25
CA LEU A 55 31.69 30.93 21.18
C LEU A 55 30.60 31.21 20.13
N ARG A 56 30.30 32.49 19.91
CA ARG A 56 29.41 32.98 18.85
C ARG A 56 29.75 32.47 17.46
N VAL A 57 31.03 32.44 17.08
CA VAL A 57 31.48 31.96 15.77
C VAL A 57 31.09 30.48 15.58
N TYR A 58 31.23 29.67 16.63
CA TYR A 58 30.83 28.26 16.59
C TYR A 58 29.31 28.08 16.48
N PHE A 59 28.52 28.92 17.16
CA PHE A 59 27.06 28.92 16.99
C PHE A 59 26.66 29.29 15.56
N ASP A 60 27.27 30.32 14.99
CA ASP A 60 27.02 30.77 13.62
C ASP A 60 27.34 29.63 12.63
N GLN A 61 28.48 28.95 12.80
CA GLN A 61 28.87 27.81 11.98
C GLN A 61 27.88 26.63 12.08
N VAL A 62 27.38 26.31 13.28
CA VAL A 62 26.35 25.27 13.47
C VAL A 62 25.06 25.66 12.74
N ASN A 63 24.66 26.94 12.84
CA ASN A 63 23.46 27.45 12.20
C ASN A 63 23.55 27.43 10.68
N GLU A 64 24.66 27.89 10.11
CA GLU A 64 24.92 27.85 8.67
C GLU A 64 24.92 26.42 8.13
N ASN A 65 25.60 25.50 8.81
CA ASN A 65 25.57 24.08 8.46
C ASN A 65 24.16 23.49 8.51
N HIS A 66 23.36 23.87 9.52
CA HIS A 66 21.98 23.42 9.64
C HIS A 66 21.12 23.94 8.47
N LYS A 67 21.22 25.23 8.12
CA LYS A 67 20.53 25.83 6.96
C LYS A 67 20.93 25.16 5.65
N TYR A 68 22.23 24.95 5.43
CA TYR A 68 22.75 24.27 4.24
C TYR A 68 22.20 22.85 4.11
N ARG A 69 22.22 22.06 5.21
CA ARG A 69 21.69 20.69 5.22
C ARG A 69 20.18 20.64 4.99
N ASN A 70 19.42 21.59 5.52
CA ASN A 70 17.98 21.71 5.24
C ASN A 70 17.71 22.00 3.76
N ARG A 71 18.56 22.81 3.10
CA ARG A 71 18.47 23.05 1.66
C ARG A 71 18.75 21.78 0.86
N LEU A 72 19.83 21.06 1.19
CA LEU A 72 20.15 19.77 0.55
C LEU A 72 18.99 18.78 0.67
N TRP A 73 18.34 18.72 1.84
CA TRP A 73 17.17 17.87 2.03
C TRP A 73 16.03 18.26 1.11
N ARG A 74 15.70 19.56 1.06
CA ARG A 74 14.61 20.07 0.24
C ARG A 74 14.82 19.75 -1.24
N ASP A 75 16.02 20.01 -1.73
CA ASP A 75 16.37 19.78 -3.14
C ASP A 75 16.32 18.29 -3.48
N TRP A 76 16.92 17.45 -2.63
CA TRP A 76 16.86 15.98 -2.78
C TRP A 76 15.42 15.45 -2.71
N PHE A 77 14.65 15.89 -1.71
CA PHE A 77 13.27 15.44 -1.48
C PHE A 77 12.37 15.80 -2.65
N ASN A 78 12.42 17.04 -3.15
CA ASN A 78 11.58 17.49 -4.26
C ASN A 78 11.89 16.72 -5.54
N THR A 79 13.18 16.55 -5.85
CA THR A 79 13.64 15.76 -7.01
C THR A 79 13.11 14.33 -6.95
N HIS A 80 13.13 13.71 -5.76
CA HIS A 80 12.67 12.35 -5.58
C HIS A 80 11.15 12.24 -5.57
N LYS A 81 10.45 13.26 -5.04
CA LYS A 81 8.98 13.32 -5.04
C LYS A 81 8.43 13.27 -6.47
N GLU A 82 9.03 14.00 -7.41
CA GLU A 82 8.66 13.98 -8.82
C GLU A 82 8.90 12.61 -9.46
N LYS A 83 10.06 12.01 -9.23
CA LYS A 83 10.40 10.66 -9.74
C LYS A 83 9.48 9.57 -9.19
N ILE A 84 9.13 9.63 -7.89
CA ILE A 84 8.18 8.69 -7.30
C ILE A 84 6.82 8.82 -7.98
N THR A 85 6.37 10.06 -8.19
CA THR A 85 5.08 10.34 -8.83
C THR A 85 5.05 9.77 -10.25
N ALA A 86 6.12 9.96 -11.03
CA ALA A 86 6.27 9.38 -12.36
C ALA A 86 6.24 7.84 -12.34
N ASP A 87 6.99 7.20 -11.45
CA ASP A 87 7.00 5.73 -11.30
C ASP A 87 5.60 5.19 -10.94
N LEU A 88 4.85 5.90 -10.10
CA LEU A 88 3.49 5.52 -9.71
C LEU A 88 2.49 5.70 -10.86
N ASN A 89 2.59 6.79 -11.63
CA ASN A 89 1.76 7.01 -12.81
C ASN A 89 1.99 5.92 -13.86
N ASN A 90 3.24 5.53 -14.10
CA ASN A 90 3.59 4.43 -15.01
C ASN A 90 2.99 3.08 -14.59
N ILE A 91 2.89 2.80 -13.28
CA ILE A 91 2.14 1.63 -12.80
C ILE A 91 0.67 1.81 -13.11
N ALA A 92 0.10 2.93 -12.74
CA ALA A 92 -1.33 3.16 -12.87
C ALA A 92 -1.81 3.05 -14.32
N GLU A 93 -1.04 3.59 -15.28
CA GLU A 93 -1.31 3.46 -16.72
C GLU A 93 -1.31 2.00 -17.19
N LYS A 94 -0.34 1.20 -16.75
CA LYS A 94 -0.30 -0.24 -17.06
C LYS A 94 -1.48 -0.99 -16.44
N SER A 95 -1.86 -0.60 -15.23
CA SER A 95 -2.96 -1.24 -14.51
C SER A 95 -4.33 -0.88 -15.11
N ILE A 96 -4.51 0.31 -15.68
CA ILE A 96 -5.77 0.74 -16.32
C ILE A 96 -6.25 -0.26 -17.36
N GLN A 97 -5.39 -0.73 -18.25
CA GLN A 97 -5.80 -1.69 -19.30
C GLN A 97 -6.36 -2.99 -18.70
N ASN A 98 -5.72 -3.50 -17.64
CA ASN A 98 -6.20 -4.67 -16.92
C ASN A 98 -7.52 -4.40 -16.17
N TRP A 99 -7.70 -3.18 -15.64
CA TRP A 99 -8.93 -2.78 -14.97
C TRP A 99 -10.10 -2.62 -15.95
N GLU A 100 -9.84 -2.11 -17.16
CA GLU A 100 -10.83 -1.99 -18.22
C GLU A 100 -11.29 -3.37 -18.70
N LYS A 101 -10.35 -4.29 -18.97
CA LYS A 101 -10.70 -5.67 -19.30
C LYS A 101 -11.50 -6.33 -18.18
N GLY A 102 -11.03 -6.18 -16.93
CA GLY A 102 -11.74 -6.67 -15.76
C GLY A 102 -13.15 -6.11 -15.61
N TRP A 103 -13.34 -4.84 -15.99
CA TRP A 103 -14.64 -4.19 -15.98
C TRP A 103 -15.59 -4.80 -17.02
N GLU A 104 -15.11 -5.03 -18.25
CA GLU A 104 -15.89 -5.67 -19.31
C GLU A 104 -16.32 -7.09 -18.91
N ASP A 105 -15.37 -7.89 -18.41
CA ASP A 105 -15.63 -9.24 -17.91
C ASP A 105 -16.67 -9.20 -16.77
N PHE A 106 -16.51 -8.27 -15.81
CA PHE A 106 -17.45 -8.11 -14.71
C PHE A 106 -18.88 -7.81 -15.18
N VAL A 107 -19.06 -6.87 -16.12
CA VAL A 107 -20.40 -6.53 -16.64
C VAL A 107 -21.01 -7.74 -17.32
N LYS A 108 -20.26 -8.40 -18.22
CA LYS A 108 -20.74 -9.56 -18.97
C LYS A 108 -21.11 -10.73 -18.06
N GLU A 109 -20.25 -11.07 -17.11
CA GLU A 109 -20.51 -12.16 -16.14
C GLU A 109 -21.71 -11.83 -15.25
N THR A 110 -21.85 -10.57 -14.83
CA THR A 110 -22.97 -10.13 -13.99
C THR A 110 -24.28 -10.21 -14.78
N GLU A 111 -24.32 -9.71 -16.01
CA GLU A 111 -25.52 -9.81 -16.85
C GLU A 111 -25.92 -11.26 -17.07
N HIS A 112 -24.98 -12.10 -17.52
CA HIS A 112 -25.24 -13.52 -17.72
C HIS A 112 -25.79 -14.18 -16.45
N LYS A 113 -25.16 -13.93 -15.30
CA LYS A 113 -25.57 -14.48 -14.00
C LYS A 113 -26.99 -14.07 -13.59
N TRP A 114 -27.41 -12.86 -13.93
CA TRP A 114 -28.71 -12.33 -13.51
C TRP A 114 -29.82 -12.50 -14.55
N LEU A 115 -29.46 -12.80 -15.79
CA LEU A 115 -30.41 -13.19 -16.84
C LEU A 115 -30.75 -14.69 -16.78
N HIS A 116 -29.88 -15.52 -16.22
CA HIS A 116 -30.12 -16.96 -16.09
C HIS A 116 -30.37 -17.40 -14.64
N TYR A 117 -31.03 -18.54 -14.48
CA TYR A 117 -31.20 -19.18 -13.19
C TYR A 117 -29.84 -19.58 -12.61
N ASN A 118 -29.58 -19.12 -11.39
CA ASN A 118 -28.37 -19.44 -10.63
C ASN A 118 -28.76 -20.18 -9.34
N ASP A 119 -28.37 -21.44 -9.22
CA ASP A 119 -28.67 -22.29 -8.07
C ASP A 119 -27.86 -21.91 -6.82
N ASP A 120 -26.70 -21.27 -7.01
CA ASP A 120 -25.83 -20.78 -5.95
C ASP A 120 -26.30 -19.46 -5.30
N MET A 121 -27.39 -18.86 -5.78
CA MET A 121 -27.94 -17.59 -5.24
C MET A 121 -28.15 -17.60 -3.73
N LYS A 122 -28.60 -18.74 -3.17
CA LYS A 122 -28.78 -18.89 -1.72
C LYS A 122 -27.45 -18.85 -0.97
N LYS A 123 -26.41 -19.47 -1.53
CA LYS A 123 -25.08 -19.56 -0.92
C LYS A 123 -24.33 -18.24 -1.03
N GLU A 124 -24.39 -17.60 -2.18
CA GLU A 124 -23.63 -16.38 -2.49
C GLU A 124 -24.20 -15.13 -1.83
N TYR A 125 -25.54 -15.01 -1.79
CA TYR A 125 -26.22 -13.79 -1.34
C TYR A 125 -27.07 -13.98 -0.09
N LYS A 126 -27.19 -15.21 0.43
CA LYS A 126 -28.15 -15.57 1.50
C LYS A 126 -29.59 -15.19 1.14
N CYS A 127 -29.88 -15.11 -0.16
CA CYS A 127 -31.19 -14.74 -0.68
C CYS A 127 -31.96 -16.00 -1.08
N THR A 128 -33.04 -16.31 -0.36
CA THR A 128 -33.92 -17.43 -0.68
C THR A 128 -35.05 -16.95 -1.55
N VAL A 129 -34.91 -17.16 -2.86
CA VAL A 129 -35.97 -16.86 -3.85
C VAL A 129 -36.95 -18.02 -3.91
N TYR A 130 -36.42 -19.23 -4.07
CA TYR A 130 -37.21 -20.46 -4.10
C TYR A 130 -37.24 -21.14 -2.72
N PRO A 131 -38.35 -21.81 -2.36
CA PRO A 131 -39.53 -22.12 -3.19
C PRO A 131 -40.61 -21.01 -3.23
N GLN A 132 -40.48 -19.96 -2.42
CA GLN A 132 -41.53 -18.96 -2.22
C GLN A 132 -41.93 -18.25 -3.52
N ALA A 133 -40.96 -17.98 -4.39
CA ALA A 133 -41.12 -17.36 -5.69
C ALA A 133 -42.05 -18.12 -6.66
N LEU A 134 -42.31 -19.41 -6.44
CA LEU A 134 -43.23 -20.19 -7.28
C LEU A 134 -44.68 -19.70 -7.20
N LYS A 135 -45.04 -18.99 -6.13
CA LYS A 135 -46.39 -18.44 -5.92
C LYS A 135 -46.45 -16.93 -6.15
N TRP A 136 -45.36 -16.32 -6.62
CA TRP A 136 -45.30 -14.87 -6.79
C TRP A 136 -45.93 -14.46 -8.11
N GLY A 137 -46.84 -13.48 -8.05
CA GLY A 137 -47.24 -12.70 -9.22
C GLY A 137 -46.21 -11.63 -9.56
N VAL A 138 -46.41 -10.98 -10.71
CA VAL A 138 -45.52 -9.95 -11.29
C VAL A 138 -45.13 -8.87 -10.27
N THR A 139 -46.08 -8.31 -9.53
CA THR A 139 -45.81 -7.23 -8.54
C THR A 139 -44.80 -7.66 -7.47
N ARG A 140 -44.88 -8.92 -7.01
CA ARG A 140 -44.00 -9.44 -5.96
C ARG A 140 -42.60 -9.74 -6.48
N TRP A 141 -42.47 -10.19 -7.73
CA TRP A 141 -41.18 -10.32 -8.41
C TRP A 141 -40.48 -8.96 -8.56
N ILE A 142 -41.20 -7.94 -9.02
CA ILE A 142 -40.68 -6.59 -9.17
C ILE A 142 -40.22 -6.02 -7.82
N SER A 143 -41.04 -6.15 -6.77
CA SER A 143 -40.68 -5.71 -5.41
C SER A 143 -39.43 -6.44 -4.91
N TRP A 144 -39.39 -7.77 -5.03
CA TRP A 144 -38.21 -8.54 -4.60
C TRP A 144 -36.94 -8.12 -5.34
N PHE A 145 -37.01 -7.93 -6.67
CA PHE A 145 -35.84 -7.55 -7.44
C PHE A 145 -35.34 -6.16 -7.02
N LYS A 146 -36.24 -5.19 -6.84
CA LYS A 146 -35.88 -3.83 -6.39
C LYS A 146 -35.25 -3.84 -4.98
N ASP A 147 -35.75 -4.66 -4.07
CA ASP A 147 -35.31 -4.65 -2.68
C ASP A 147 -34.05 -5.51 -2.45
N LYS A 148 -34.07 -6.75 -2.96
CA LYS A 148 -33.03 -7.76 -2.73
C LYS A 148 -32.11 -7.91 -3.93
N GLY A 149 -32.66 -7.99 -5.13
CA GLY A 149 -31.87 -8.14 -6.36
C GLY A 149 -30.84 -7.03 -6.54
N LEU A 150 -31.28 -5.77 -6.45
CA LEU A 150 -30.40 -4.61 -6.54
C LEU A 150 -29.36 -4.54 -5.41
N ALA A 151 -29.70 -5.00 -4.21
CA ALA A 151 -28.75 -5.05 -3.10
C ALA A 151 -27.61 -6.06 -3.39
N CYS A 152 -27.94 -7.21 -3.96
CA CYS A 152 -26.98 -8.23 -4.37
C CYS A 152 -26.05 -7.71 -5.49
N LEU A 153 -26.63 -7.10 -6.54
CA LEU A 153 -25.86 -6.46 -7.61
C LEU A 153 -24.89 -5.40 -7.07
N LYS A 154 -25.34 -4.53 -6.17
CA LYS A 154 -24.49 -3.53 -5.52
C LYS A 154 -23.38 -4.17 -4.69
N GLN A 155 -23.64 -5.31 -4.05
CA GLN A 155 -22.63 -6.04 -3.29
C GLN A 155 -21.54 -6.57 -4.21
N ASP A 156 -21.89 -7.11 -5.38
CA ASP A 156 -20.91 -7.62 -6.33
C ASP A 156 -20.04 -6.52 -6.91
N PHE A 157 -20.63 -5.37 -7.24
CA PHE A 157 -19.85 -4.20 -7.64
C PHE A 157 -18.88 -3.73 -6.56
N HIS A 158 -19.29 -3.73 -5.29
CA HIS A 158 -18.38 -3.41 -4.19
C HIS A 158 -17.26 -4.44 -4.04
N LYS A 159 -17.54 -5.74 -4.22
CA LYS A 159 -16.53 -6.79 -4.21
C LYS A 159 -15.53 -6.60 -5.36
N PHE A 160 -16.03 -6.34 -6.56
CA PHE A 160 -15.24 -6.03 -7.75
C PHE A 160 -14.27 -4.86 -7.48
N LEU A 161 -14.80 -3.70 -7.08
CA LEU A 161 -13.95 -2.53 -6.78
C LEU A 161 -12.93 -2.82 -5.66
N SER A 162 -13.32 -3.60 -4.65
CA SER A 162 -12.44 -3.95 -3.53
C SER A 162 -11.29 -4.88 -3.96
N LYS A 163 -11.54 -5.81 -4.90
CA LYS A 163 -10.51 -6.68 -5.47
C LYS A 163 -9.46 -5.84 -6.19
N TYR A 164 -9.87 -5.03 -7.17
CA TYR A 164 -8.96 -4.20 -7.96
C TYR A 164 -8.24 -3.16 -7.12
N ARG A 165 -8.90 -2.58 -6.11
CA ARG A 165 -8.23 -1.68 -5.14
C ARG A 165 -7.08 -2.37 -4.43
N LYS A 166 -7.27 -3.61 -3.96
CA LYS A 166 -6.24 -4.36 -3.23
C LYS A 166 -5.06 -4.71 -4.13
N GLU A 167 -5.35 -5.10 -5.38
CA GLU A 167 -4.33 -5.39 -6.39
C GLU A 167 -3.48 -4.14 -6.67
N HIS A 168 -4.12 -3.01 -6.97
CA HIS A 168 -3.44 -1.75 -7.18
C HIS A 168 -2.61 -1.30 -5.97
N GLN A 169 -3.17 -1.36 -4.76
CA GLN A 169 -2.44 -1.04 -3.52
C GLN A 169 -1.22 -1.93 -3.32
N ARG A 170 -1.27 -3.20 -3.74
CA ARG A 170 -0.13 -4.10 -3.66
C ARG A 170 1.00 -3.65 -4.58
N GLU A 171 0.68 -3.28 -5.82
CA GLU A 171 1.64 -2.77 -6.81
C GLU A 171 2.27 -1.46 -6.35
N MET A 172 1.46 -0.52 -5.87
CA MET A 172 1.95 0.74 -5.30
C MET A 172 2.93 0.51 -4.14
N LYS A 173 2.60 -0.40 -3.21
CA LYS A 173 3.47 -0.71 -2.07
C LYS A 173 4.84 -1.21 -2.51
N VAL A 174 4.93 -1.99 -3.58
CA VAL A 174 6.22 -2.46 -4.11
C VAL A 174 7.10 -1.29 -4.54
N VAL A 175 6.53 -0.31 -5.26
CA VAL A 175 7.28 0.87 -5.69
C VAL A 175 7.61 1.81 -4.54
N LEU A 176 6.68 2.06 -3.62
CA LEU A 176 6.96 2.88 -2.44
C LEU A 176 8.05 2.24 -1.55
N GLN A 177 8.10 0.91 -1.44
CA GLN A 177 9.18 0.19 -0.76
C GLN A 177 10.52 0.34 -1.46
N LYS A 178 10.55 0.29 -2.81
CA LYS A 178 11.77 0.57 -3.59
C LYS A 178 12.28 1.97 -3.28
N TRP A 179 11.42 2.97 -3.31
CA TRP A 179 11.80 4.35 -2.99
C TRP A 179 12.22 4.54 -1.54
N HIS A 180 11.60 3.84 -0.59
CA HIS A 180 12.06 3.85 0.79
C HIS A 180 13.50 3.33 0.92
N LYS A 181 13.89 2.31 0.14
CA LYS A 181 15.29 1.83 0.08
C LYS A 181 16.22 2.89 -0.52
N VAL A 182 15.79 3.60 -1.56
CA VAL A 182 16.54 4.73 -2.14
C VAL A 182 16.80 5.80 -1.09
N TYR A 183 15.79 6.20 -0.31
CA TYR A 183 15.97 7.12 0.82
C TYR A 183 17.00 6.63 1.85
N LEU A 184 16.95 5.36 2.24
CA LEU A 184 17.93 4.80 3.17
C LEU A 184 19.35 4.83 2.58
N ASN A 185 19.51 4.47 1.31
CA ASN A 185 20.82 4.31 0.69
C ASN A 185 21.43 5.62 0.24
N GLU A 186 20.65 6.54 -0.33
CA GLU A 186 21.16 7.77 -0.93
C GLU A 186 21.13 8.96 0.01
N TRP A 187 20.14 9.02 0.91
CA TRP A 187 19.99 10.14 1.84
C TRP A 187 20.53 9.81 3.23
N CYS A 188 20.12 8.68 3.82
CA CYS A 188 20.52 8.35 5.20
C CYS A 188 21.99 7.92 5.31
N ASN A 189 22.55 7.31 4.27
CA ASN A 189 23.93 6.80 4.27
C ASN A 189 24.96 7.80 3.71
N GLN A 190 24.62 9.08 3.55
CA GLN A 190 25.61 10.06 3.12
C GLN A 190 26.76 10.18 4.12
N PRO A 191 28.03 10.28 3.67
CA PRO A 191 29.19 10.27 4.56
C PRO A 191 29.12 11.34 5.67
N TRP A 192 28.74 12.57 5.32
CA TRP A 192 28.63 13.67 6.28
C TRP A 192 27.54 13.41 7.33
N LYS A 193 26.44 12.76 6.92
CA LYS A 193 25.31 12.46 7.80
C LYS A 193 25.61 11.31 8.73
N LEU A 194 26.32 10.28 8.25
CA LEU A 194 26.81 9.18 9.08
C LEU A 194 27.75 9.69 10.18
N ARG A 195 28.70 10.57 9.82
CA ARG A 195 29.60 11.23 10.79
C ARG A 195 28.82 12.04 11.82
N GLU A 196 27.95 12.93 11.38
CA GLU A 196 27.12 13.76 12.27
C GLU A 196 26.25 12.90 13.19
N ASN A 197 25.60 11.87 12.66
CA ASN A 197 24.80 10.92 13.44
C ASN A 197 25.62 10.22 14.53
N TYR A 198 26.86 9.83 14.22
CA TYR A 198 27.75 9.22 15.20
C TYR A 198 28.09 10.19 16.33
N HIS A 199 28.52 11.41 16.00
CA HIS A 199 28.86 12.43 16.99
C HIS A 199 27.67 12.83 17.87
N CYS A 200 26.52 13.12 17.26
CA CYS A 200 25.33 13.54 18.01
C CYS A 200 24.80 12.41 18.91
N LYS A 201 24.82 11.15 18.46
CA LYS A 201 24.43 10.01 19.31
C LYS A 201 25.43 9.72 20.43
N LYS A 202 26.72 9.98 20.20
CA LYS A 202 27.73 9.87 21.25
C LYS A 202 27.51 10.96 22.30
N TRP A 203 27.27 12.19 21.86
CA TRP A 203 26.96 13.32 22.76
C TRP A 203 25.66 13.11 23.55
N GLU A 204 24.61 12.53 22.94
CA GLU A 204 23.36 12.14 23.62
C GLU A 204 23.61 11.24 24.84
N LYS A 205 24.64 10.39 24.80
CA LYS A 205 24.96 9.42 25.86
C LYS A 205 25.98 9.92 26.87
N PHE A 206 26.93 10.73 26.43
CA PHE A 206 28.14 11.04 27.20
C PHE A 206 28.44 12.56 27.27
N GLY A 207 27.49 13.42 26.88
CA GLY A 207 27.67 14.86 26.96
C GLY A 207 27.86 15.32 28.40
N LEU A 208 28.94 16.06 28.66
CA LEU A 208 29.30 16.55 30.00
C LEU A 208 29.05 18.05 30.09
N THR A 209 28.32 18.48 31.13
CA THR A 209 28.01 19.90 31.40
C THR A 209 29.26 20.75 31.69
N GLY A 210 30.37 20.12 32.12
CA GLY A 210 31.66 20.78 32.33
C GLY A 210 32.47 21.04 31.04
N ASP A 211 31.99 20.64 29.86
CA ASP A 211 32.64 20.93 28.58
C ASP A 211 32.53 22.44 28.26
N PRO A 212 33.65 23.15 28.00
CA PRO A 212 33.62 24.57 27.64
C PRO A 212 32.74 24.91 26.42
N TYR A 213 32.46 23.92 25.56
CA TYR A 213 31.60 24.04 24.39
C TYR A 213 30.24 23.35 24.56
N TYR A 214 29.84 23.02 25.79
CA TYR A 214 28.59 22.32 26.08
C TYR A 214 27.38 22.96 25.39
N ASN A 215 27.23 24.29 25.51
CA ASN A 215 26.09 25.01 24.93
C ASN A 215 26.05 24.89 23.40
N VAL A 216 27.21 24.96 22.73
CA VAL A 216 27.33 24.81 21.27
C VAL A 216 26.97 23.38 20.86
N LYS A 217 27.54 22.37 21.54
CA LYS A 217 27.28 20.96 21.24
C LYS A 217 25.83 20.56 21.51
N SER A 218 25.23 21.11 22.57
CA SER A 218 23.82 20.95 22.90
C SER A 218 22.92 21.51 21.82
N TYR A 219 23.20 22.73 21.37
CA TYR A 219 22.47 23.35 20.26
C TYR A 219 22.62 22.55 18.96
N GLN A 220 23.84 22.10 18.64
CA GLN A 220 24.08 21.26 17.47
C GLN A 220 23.27 19.96 17.53
N TRP A 221 23.26 19.30 18.70
CA TRP A 221 22.48 18.08 18.89
C TRP A 221 20.97 18.31 18.76
N SER A 222 20.43 19.39 19.34
CA SER A 222 19.00 19.71 19.22
C SER A 222 18.63 19.98 17.76
N SER A 223 19.41 20.79 17.04
CA SER A 223 19.18 21.07 15.62
C SER A 223 19.29 19.81 14.75
N TRP A 224 20.25 18.93 15.04
CA TRP A 224 20.36 17.64 14.36
C TRP A 224 19.15 16.73 14.60
N MET A 225 18.68 16.67 15.86
CA MET A 225 17.54 15.83 16.23
C MET A 225 16.26 16.29 15.53
N GLU A 226 15.97 17.60 15.61
CA GLU A 226 14.80 18.21 14.99
C GLU A 226 14.80 17.95 13.48
N ARG A 227 15.94 18.21 12.83
CA ARG A 227 16.10 17.96 11.39
C ARG A 227 15.86 16.50 11.03
N THR A 228 16.58 15.58 11.67
CA THR A 228 16.50 14.15 11.33
C THR A 228 15.08 13.60 11.54
N LYS A 229 14.40 14.05 12.60
CA LYS A 229 13.00 13.69 12.87
C LYS A 229 12.06 14.30 11.82
N GLY A 230 12.26 15.56 11.46
CA GLY A 230 11.48 16.28 10.46
C GLY A 230 11.60 15.66 9.07
N GLU A 231 12.82 15.42 8.60
CA GLU A 231 13.11 14.76 7.32
C GLU A 231 12.46 13.37 7.24
N HIS A 232 12.64 12.54 8.28
CA HIS A 232 12.04 11.21 8.32
C HIS A 232 10.50 11.27 8.29
N LYS A 233 9.91 12.18 9.08
CA LYS A 233 8.47 12.36 9.11
C LYS A 233 7.95 12.80 7.74
N GLN A 234 8.54 13.83 7.15
CA GLN A 234 8.15 14.34 5.83
C GLN A 234 8.23 13.26 4.76
N TRP A 235 9.29 12.44 4.77
CA TRP A 235 9.42 11.31 3.86
C TRP A 235 8.30 10.28 4.03
N VAL A 236 8.08 9.81 5.25
CA VAL A 236 7.06 8.80 5.55
C VAL A 236 5.65 9.30 5.26
N ASP A 237 5.37 10.55 5.62
CA ASP A 237 4.06 11.16 5.37
C ASP A 237 3.81 11.33 3.87
N ASN A 238 4.82 11.72 3.08
CA ASN A 238 4.73 11.77 1.62
C ASN A 238 4.42 10.40 1.01
N LEU A 239 5.11 9.33 1.43
CA LEU A 239 4.83 7.98 0.92
C LEU A 239 3.42 7.50 1.29
N ARG A 240 2.94 7.81 2.50
CA ARG A 240 1.57 7.47 2.94
C ARG A 240 0.51 8.25 2.19
N ASP A 241 0.77 9.52 1.91
CA ASP A 241 -0.14 10.36 1.14
C ASP A 241 -0.29 9.83 -0.28
N LEU A 242 0.84 9.54 -0.94
CA LEU A 242 0.87 8.91 -2.26
C LEU A 242 0.16 7.55 -2.28
N GLU A 243 0.32 6.71 -1.24
CA GLU A 243 -0.38 5.43 -1.11
C GLU A 243 -1.91 5.58 -1.05
N LYS A 244 -2.40 6.64 -0.38
CA LYS A 244 -3.83 6.88 -0.18
C LYS A 244 -4.48 7.62 -1.34
N ASN A 245 -3.74 8.58 -1.89
CA ASN A 245 -4.23 9.57 -2.84
C ASN A 245 -3.61 9.34 -4.21
N CYS A 246 -3.95 8.20 -4.84
CA CYS A 246 -3.62 7.96 -6.24
C CYS A 246 -4.69 8.61 -7.14
N PRO A 247 -4.37 9.68 -7.89
CA PRO A 247 -5.35 10.38 -8.72
C PRO A 247 -5.97 9.46 -9.78
N THR A 248 -5.15 8.69 -10.47
CA THR A 248 -5.56 7.79 -11.55
C THR A 248 -6.58 6.75 -11.09
N TRP A 249 -6.33 6.08 -9.95
CA TRP A 249 -7.29 5.14 -9.36
C TRP A 249 -8.61 5.83 -8.98
N ASN A 250 -8.52 7.02 -8.39
CA ASN A 250 -9.71 7.76 -7.95
C ASN A 250 -10.57 8.21 -9.13
N GLU A 251 -9.95 8.68 -10.21
CA GLU A 251 -10.63 9.06 -11.45
C GLU A 251 -11.28 7.86 -12.13
N TRP A 252 -10.53 6.77 -12.31
CA TRP A 252 -11.04 5.52 -12.86
C TRP A 252 -12.24 5.01 -12.07
N LYS A 253 -12.10 4.91 -10.74
CA LYS A 253 -13.19 4.48 -9.84
C LYS A 253 -14.41 5.38 -9.98
N LYS A 254 -14.23 6.70 -10.02
CA LYS A 254 -15.33 7.66 -10.18
C LYS A 254 -16.07 7.42 -11.49
N GLY A 255 -15.35 7.23 -12.59
CA GLY A 255 -15.90 6.88 -13.90
C GLY A 255 -16.72 5.59 -13.85
N LYS A 256 -16.17 4.52 -13.28
CA LYS A 256 -16.90 3.24 -13.15
C LYS A 256 -18.11 3.32 -12.23
N CYS A 257 -18.06 4.10 -11.15
CA CYS A 257 -19.23 4.35 -10.32
C CYS A 257 -20.35 5.07 -11.09
N TYR A 258 -20.01 6.02 -11.97
CA TYR A 258 -21.00 6.68 -12.81
C TYR A 258 -21.61 5.71 -13.82
N PHE A 259 -20.76 4.98 -14.54
CA PHE A 259 -21.21 3.98 -15.51
C PHE A 259 -22.09 2.93 -14.84
N TYR A 260 -21.67 2.35 -13.73
CA TYR A 260 -22.42 1.32 -13.01
C TYR A 260 -23.81 1.82 -12.57
N LYS A 261 -23.92 3.07 -12.13
CA LYS A 261 -25.23 3.66 -11.79
C LYS A 261 -26.15 3.77 -13.01
N SER A 262 -25.61 4.13 -14.17
CA SER A 262 -26.37 4.20 -15.42
C SER A 262 -26.78 2.80 -15.89
N TRP A 263 -25.81 1.89 -15.96
CA TRP A 263 -26.02 0.50 -16.34
C TRP A 263 -27.05 -0.19 -15.44
N LEU A 264 -26.98 -0.01 -14.11
CA LEU A 264 -27.91 -0.63 -13.18
C LEU A 264 -29.35 -0.16 -13.41
N LYS A 265 -29.57 1.10 -13.79
CA LYS A 265 -30.90 1.63 -14.12
C LYS A 265 -31.46 0.98 -15.37
N GLU A 266 -30.67 0.93 -16.44
CA GLU A 266 -31.10 0.32 -17.71
C GLU A 266 -31.30 -1.19 -17.57
N PHE A 267 -30.37 -1.88 -16.90
CA PHE A 267 -30.50 -3.31 -16.60
C PHE A 267 -31.76 -3.61 -15.80
N THR A 268 -32.08 -2.79 -14.79
CA THR A 268 -33.31 -2.95 -14.00
C THR A 268 -34.57 -2.81 -14.86
N LYS A 269 -34.58 -1.81 -15.75
CA LYS A 269 -35.70 -1.59 -16.67
C LYS A 269 -35.88 -2.78 -17.59
N GLN A 270 -34.80 -3.24 -18.23
CA GLN A 270 -34.83 -4.40 -19.13
C GLN A 270 -35.26 -5.68 -18.41
N TRP A 271 -34.69 -5.95 -17.23
CA TRP A 271 -35.01 -7.15 -16.45
C TRP A 271 -36.50 -7.21 -16.07
N ILE A 272 -37.11 -6.06 -15.74
CA ILE A 272 -38.54 -5.96 -15.42
C ILE A 272 -39.39 -6.07 -16.70
N SER A 273 -39.05 -5.32 -17.75
CA SER A 273 -39.81 -5.30 -19.01
C SER A 273 -39.85 -6.65 -19.70
N ASN A 274 -38.78 -7.43 -19.61
CA ASN A 274 -38.68 -8.76 -20.20
C ASN A 274 -39.26 -9.85 -19.29
N GLU A 275 -39.78 -9.48 -18.12
CA GLU A 275 -40.26 -10.42 -17.10
C GLU A 275 -39.26 -11.55 -16.83
N GLN A 276 -37.99 -11.22 -16.61
CA GLN A 276 -36.87 -12.17 -16.62
C GLN A 276 -37.04 -13.35 -15.63
N TRP A 277 -37.89 -13.20 -14.61
CA TRP A 277 -38.28 -14.28 -13.71
C TRP A 277 -38.94 -15.47 -14.41
N ASN A 278 -39.56 -15.28 -15.58
CA ASN A 278 -40.12 -16.36 -16.39
C ASN A 278 -39.01 -17.29 -16.88
N THR A 279 -37.94 -16.72 -17.44
CA THR A 279 -36.72 -17.46 -17.83
C THR A 279 -36.12 -18.21 -16.64
N TRP A 280 -36.01 -17.56 -15.48
CA TRP A 280 -35.50 -18.21 -14.26
C TRP A 280 -36.35 -19.42 -13.84
N ASN A 281 -37.68 -19.28 -13.90
CA ASN A 281 -38.59 -20.36 -13.54
C ASN A 281 -38.48 -21.55 -14.51
N GLU A 282 -38.35 -21.30 -15.81
CA GLU A 282 -38.19 -22.34 -16.82
C GLU A 282 -36.85 -23.07 -16.70
N GLU A 283 -35.75 -22.32 -16.61
CA GLU A 283 -34.41 -22.89 -16.46
C GLU A 283 -34.27 -23.69 -15.17
N ARG A 284 -34.86 -23.20 -14.06
CA ARG A 284 -34.92 -23.96 -12.82
C ARG A 284 -35.67 -25.28 -12.97
N LYS A 285 -36.82 -25.29 -13.65
CA LYS A 285 -37.59 -26.53 -13.90
C LYS A 285 -36.72 -27.53 -14.66
N LYS A 286 -36.04 -27.08 -15.72
CA LYS A 286 -35.10 -27.91 -16.49
C LYS A 286 -33.95 -28.45 -15.62
N HIS A 287 -33.35 -27.59 -14.79
CA HIS A 287 -32.26 -27.96 -13.88
C HIS A 287 -32.69 -29.03 -12.86
N ILE A 288 -33.90 -28.95 -12.31
CA ILE A 288 -34.42 -29.96 -11.37
C ILE A 288 -34.66 -31.30 -12.05
N VAL A 289 -35.27 -31.30 -13.25
CA VAL A 289 -35.51 -32.53 -14.03
C VAL A 289 -34.18 -33.21 -14.38
N SER A 290 -33.20 -32.45 -14.87
CA SER A 290 -31.87 -32.99 -15.20
C SER A 290 -31.15 -33.58 -13.97
N ASN A 291 -31.20 -32.90 -12.82
CA ASN A 291 -30.60 -33.42 -11.59
C ASN A 291 -31.29 -34.68 -11.08
N ALA A 292 -32.61 -34.80 -11.25
CA ALA A 292 -33.38 -35.99 -10.88
C ALA A 292 -33.08 -37.19 -11.81
N GLU A 293 -32.82 -36.96 -13.09
CA GLU A 293 -32.41 -38.00 -14.04
C GLU A 293 -31.01 -38.53 -13.75
N ASN A 294 -30.09 -37.64 -13.39
CA ASN A 294 -28.71 -37.99 -13.02
C ASN A 294 -28.59 -38.72 -11.66
N THR A 295 -29.64 -38.73 -10.83
CA THR A 295 -29.66 -39.41 -9.52
C THR A 295 -30.48 -40.71 -9.49
N LYS A 296 -31.02 -41.18 -10.63
CA LYS A 296 -31.68 -42.49 -10.69
C LYS A 296 -30.65 -43.63 -10.58
N PRO A 297 -30.78 -44.58 -9.64
CA PRO A 297 -29.91 -45.74 -9.58
C PRO A 297 -30.13 -46.65 -10.80
N ALA A 298 -29.04 -47.16 -11.37
CA ALA A 298 -29.09 -48.09 -12.50
C ALA A 298 -30.03 -49.27 -12.22
N PRO A 299 -30.86 -49.70 -13.20
CA PRO A 299 -31.81 -50.77 -12.98
C PRO A 299 -31.07 -52.07 -12.61
N LYS A 300 -31.45 -52.65 -11.47
CA LYS A 300 -30.96 -53.96 -11.02
C LYS A 300 -31.30 -54.99 -12.10
N LYS A 301 -30.26 -55.57 -12.73
CA LYS A 301 -30.40 -56.74 -13.60
C LYS A 301 -31.02 -57.88 -12.79
N THR A 302 -32.24 -58.27 -13.16
CA THR A 302 -32.90 -59.48 -12.67
C THR A 302 -32.10 -60.68 -13.17
N VAL A 303 -31.46 -61.40 -12.24
CA VAL A 303 -30.79 -62.68 -12.53
C VAL A 303 -31.89 -63.73 -12.77
N GLN A 304 -32.04 -64.18 -14.01
CA GLN A 304 -32.78 -65.40 -14.32
C GLN A 304 -31.97 -66.58 -13.76
N LYS A 305 -32.52 -67.28 -12.76
CA LYS A 305 -32.03 -68.58 -12.30
C LYS A 305 -32.40 -69.63 -13.35
N LYS A 306 -31.39 -70.37 -13.82
CA LYS A 306 -31.56 -71.64 -14.52
C LYS A 306 -31.90 -72.75 -13.53
#